data_AF-A0A9X6AAW3-F1
#
_entry.id   AF-A0A9X6AAW3-F1
#
_cell.length_a   1.000
_cell.length_b   1.000
_cell.length_c   1.000
_cell.angle_alpha   90.00
_cell.angle_beta   90.00
_cell.angle_gamma   90.00
#
_symmetry.space_group_name_H-M   'P 1'
#
loop_
_entity.id
_entity.type
_entity.pdbx_description
1 polymer ?
#
loop_
_entity_poly.entity_id
_entity_poly.type
_entity_poly.pdbx_seq_one_letter_code
_entity_poly.pdbx_strand_id
1 'polypeptide(L)'
;MEIPEFVETLDQEGRSLAAAAEQAGSDAKVATCPGWQVRDLVRHTGMVHRWATAFVAEGYAAYHPDGGLPELDGAELLAWFRDGHRRL
;
A
#
# COMPACT_ATOMS: atom_id res chain seq x y z
N MET A 1 -18.96 -8.64 -10.25
CA MET A 1 -17.61 -8.91 -9.75
C MET A 1 -17.80 -9.40 -8.33
N GLU A 2 -17.33 -10.60 -8.05
CA GLU A 2 -17.54 -11.27 -6.76
C GLU A 2 -16.38 -11.00 -5.81
N ILE A 3 -16.59 -11.21 -4.50
CA ILE A 3 -15.55 -11.00 -3.47
C ILE A 3 -14.20 -11.64 -3.83
N PRO A 4 -14.14 -12.90 -4.32
CA PRO A 4 -12.87 -13.53 -4.68
C PRO A 4 -12.10 -12.79 -5.80
N GLU A 5 -12.81 -12.21 -6.77
CA GLU A 5 -12.20 -11.47 -7.88
C GLU A 5 -11.57 -10.15 -7.38
N PHE A 6 -12.20 -9.50 -6.40
CA PHE A 6 -11.62 -8.31 -5.76
C PHE A 6 -10.36 -8.65 -4.97
N VAL A 7 -10.35 -9.76 -4.24
CA VAL A 7 -9.17 -10.23 -3.49
C VAL A 7 -8.01 -10.56 -4.43
N GLU A 8 -8.28 -11.26 -5.53
CA GLU A 8 -7.27 -11.57 -6.54
C GLU A 8 -6.73 -10.30 -7.22
N THR A 9 -7.61 -9.35 -7.53
CA THR A 9 -7.21 -8.04 -8.08
C THR A 9 -6.32 -7.29 -7.10
N LEU A 10 -6.68 -7.24 -5.81
CA LEU A 10 -5.86 -6.59 -4.79
C LEU A 10 -4.47 -7.22 -4.72
N ASP A 11 -4.39 -8.55 -4.67
CA ASP A 11 -3.11 -9.26 -4.61
C ASP A 11 -2.24 -8.96 -5.84
N GLN A 12 -2.81 -9.05 -7.04
CA GLN A 12 -2.09 -8.81 -8.28
C GLN A 12 -1.61 -7.36 -8.39
N GLU A 13 -2.48 -6.38 -8.12
CA GLU A 13 -2.15 -4.97 -8.26
C GLU A 13 -1.16 -4.50 -7.19
N GLY A 14 -1.22 -5.03 -5.96
CA GLY A 14 -0.22 -4.73 -4.94
C GLY A 14 1.17 -5.26 -5.31
N ARG A 15 1.25 -6.46 -5.89
CA ARG A 15 2.52 -7.00 -6.43
C ARG A 15 3.04 -6.15 -7.59
N SER A 16 2.16 -5.74 -8.52
CA SER A 16 2.51 -4.85 -9.64
C SER A 16 3.03 -3.50 -9.15
N LEU A 17 2.40 -2.88 -8.15
CA LEU A 17 2.84 -1.61 -7.57
C LEU A 17 4.24 -1.73 -6.96
N ALA A 18 4.51 -2.78 -6.18
CA ALA A 18 5.83 -2.98 -5.58
C ALA A 18 6.93 -3.14 -6.64
N ALA A 19 6.65 -3.88 -7.72
CA ALA A 19 7.59 -4.07 -8.83
C ALA A 19 7.85 -2.77 -9.60
N ALA A 20 6.79 -2.02 -9.91
CA ALA A 20 6.90 -0.73 -10.59
C ALA A 20 7.68 0.30 -9.74
N ALA A 21 7.44 0.32 -8.42
CA ALA A 21 8.14 1.21 -7.51
C ALA A 21 9.65 0.89 -7.41
N GLU A 22 10.00 -0.40 -7.37
CA GLU A 22 11.39 -0.87 -7.39
C GLU A 22 12.10 -0.48 -8.69
N GLN A 23 11.42 -0.60 -9.84
CA GLN A 23 11.97 -0.24 -11.14
C GLN A 23 12.11 1.28 -11.33
N ALA A 24 11.12 2.06 -10.92
CA ALA A 24 11.11 3.51 -11.10
C ALA A 24 12.04 4.24 -10.12
N GLY A 25 12.25 3.67 -8.93
CA GLY A 25 12.99 4.30 -7.84
C GLY A 25 12.11 5.24 -7.00
N SER A 26 12.47 5.38 -5.72
CA SER A 26 11.71 6.13 -4.70
C SER A 26 11.42 7.59 -5.06
N ASP A 27 12.32 8.22 -5.82
CA ASP A 27 12.35 9.65 -6.06
C ASP A 27 11.59 10.04 -7.34
N ALA A 28 11.21 9.05 -8.15
CA ALA A 28 10.47 9.27 -9.38
C ALA A 28 9.12 9.94 -9.08
N LYS A 29 8.74 10.90 -9.92
CA LYS A 29 7.47 11.63 -9.76
C LYS A 29 6.30 10.80 -10.26
N VAL A 30 5.19 10.84 -9.53
CA VAL A 30 3.95 10.16 -9.89
C VAL A 30 3.06 11.14 -10.67
N ALA A 31 2.94 10.94 -11.98
CA ALA A 31 2.24 11.89 -12.86
C ALA A 31 0.76 12.10 -12.50
N THR A 32 0.09 11.05 -12.02
CA THR A 32 -1.31 11.08 -11.59
C THR A 32 -1.51 11.67 -10.19
N CYS A 33 -0.43 11.86 -9.43
CA CYS A 33 -0.43 12.44 -8.08
C CYS A 33 0.56 13.62 -8.03
N PRO A 34 0.18 14.81 -8.53
CA PRO A 34 1.07 15.96 -8.55
C PRO A 34 1.67 16.26 -7.17
N GLY A 35 2.99 16.45 -7.14
CA GLY A 35 3.75 16.68 -5.90
C GLY A 35 4.27 15.39 -5.24
N TRP A 36 3.73 14.22 -5.57
CA TRP A 36 4.14 12.96 -4.99
C TRP A 36 5.33 12.35 -5.72
N GLN A 37 6.20 11.72 -4.93
CA GLN A 37 7.18 10.75 -5.39
C GLN A 37 6.65 9.33 -5.19
N VAL A 38 7.28 8.35 -5.83
CA VAL A 38 6.95 6.93 -5.67
C VAL A 38 6.97 6.50 -4.20
N ARG A 39 7.93 6.98 -3.39
CA ARG A 39 7.95 6.71 -1.95
C ARG A 39 6.71 7.21 -1.21
N ASP A 40 6.16 8.35 -1.62
CA ASP A 40 4.95 8.91 -1.00
C ASP A 40 3.74 8.03 -1.33
N LEU A 41 3.65 7.57 -2.58
CA LEU A 41 2.63 6.63 -3.03
C LEU A 41 2.72 5.29 -2.28
N VAL A 42 3.90 4.70 -2.19
CA VAL A 42 4.12 3.42 -1.51
C VAL A 42 3.85 3.52 0.00
N ARG A 43 4.28 4.59 0.66
CA ARG A 43 3.96 4.85 2.09
C ARG A 43 2.45 4.92 2.30
N HIS A 44 1.76 5.71 1.49
CA HIS A 44 0.32 5.90 1.61
C HIS A 44 -0.44 4.60 1.37
N THR A 45 -0.19 3.91 0.27
CA THR A 45 -0.91 2.66 -0.06
C THR A 45 -0.60 1.56 0.96
N GLY A 46 0.65 1.44 1.42
CA GLY A 46 0.99 0.49 2.48
C GLY A 46 0.29 0.79 3.80
N MET A 47 0.08 2.08 4.14
CA MET A 47 -0.73 2.49 5.28
C MET A 47 -2.19 2.07 5.08
N VAL A 48 -2.77 2.33 3.90
CA VAL A 48 -4.15 1.94 3.56
C VAL A 48 -4.35 0.43 3.66
N HIS A 49 -3.39 -0.38 3.22
CA HIS A 49 -3.47 -1.85 3.36
C HIS A 49 -3.53 -2.27 4.83
N ARG A 50 -2.68 -1.70 5.69
CA ARG A 50 -2.69 -2.01 7.13
C ARG A 50 -3.97 -1.52 7.81
N TRP A 51 -4.47 -0.35 7.41
CA TRP A 51 -5.75 0.19 7.89
C TRP A 51 -6.93 -0.71 7.51
N ALA A 52 -7.03 -1.11 6.24
CA ALA A 52 -8.07 -2.03 5.78
C ALA A 52 -7.98 -3.40 6.45
N THR A 53 -6.76 -3.93 6.64
CA THR A 53 -6.53 -5.16 7.39
C THR A 53 -7.07 -5.07 8.82
N ALA A 54 -6.88 -3.94 9.51
CA ALA A 54 -7.39 -3.74 10.86
C ALA A 54 -8.92 -3.79 10.92
N PHE A 55 -9.63 -3.21 9.93
CA PHE A 55 -11.09 -3.31 9.84
C PHE A 55 -11.57 -4.75 9.76
N VAL A 56 -10.95 -5.57 8.91
CA VAL A 56 -11.34 -6.96 8.70
C VAL A 56 -10.95 -7.84 9.88
N ALA A 57 -9.71 -7.70 10.37
CA ALA A 57 -9.17 -8.54 11.43
C ALA A 57 -9.76 -8.23 12.81
N GLU A 58 -10.07 -6.95 13.09
CA GLU A 58 -10.56 -6.49 14.39
C GLU A 58 -12.07 -6.19 14.38
N GLY A 59 -12.73 -6.24 13.22
CA GLY A 59 -14.18 -6.12 13.11
C GLY A 59 -14.71 -4.70 13.35
N TYR A 60 -13.94 -3.67 13.01
CA TYR A 60 -14.39 -2.28 13.15
C TYR A 60 -15.59 -2.00 12.25
N ALA A 61 -16.72 -1.61 12.85
CA ALA A 61 -17.96 -1.25 12.14
C ALA A 61 -18.12 0.26 11.91
N ALA A 62 -17.19 1.06 12.42
CA ALA A 62 -17.17 2.52 12.31
C ALA A 62 -15.75 2.99 12.04
N TYR A 63 -15.59 4.29 11.75
CA TYR A 63 -14.29 4.88 11.48
C TYR A 63 -13.28 4.57 12.60
N HIS A 64 -12.10 4.13 12.18
CA HIS A 64 -10.93 3.94 13.01
C HIS A 64 -9.77 4.69 12.34
N PRO A 65 -8.96 5.47 13.07
CA PRO A 65 -7.83 6.20 12.48
C PRO A 65 -6.78 5.23 11.94
N ASP A 66 -6.01 5.68 10.94
CA ASP A 66 -4.83 4.94 10.50
C ASP A 66 -3.67 5.06 11.50
N GLY A 67 -2.67 4.19 11.34
CA GLY A 67 -1.47 4.16 12.17
C GLY A 67 -0.42 5.22 11.81
N GLY A 68 -0.73 6.13 10.89
CA GLY A 68 0.21 7.10 10.33
C GLY A 68 1.10 6.52 9.22
N LEU A 69 1.89 7.42 8.61
CA LEU A 69 2.88 7.05 7.61
C LEU A 69 4.20 6.65 8.29
N PRO A 70 4.88 5.61 7.81
CA PRO A 70 6.18 5.24 8.34
C PRO A 70 7.26 6.20 7.83
N GLU A 71 8.22 6.52 8.70
CA GLU A 71 9.46 7.22 8.34
C GLU A 71 10.49 6.23 7.76
N LEU A 72 10.10 5.50 6.70
CA LEU A 72 10.92 4.51 5.99
C LEU A 72 11.12 4.91 4.54
N ASP A 73 12.26 4.57 3.94
CA ASP A 73 12.52 4.85 2.52
C ASP A 73 13.22 3.68 1.80
N GLY A 74 13.37 3.79 0.49
CA GLY A 74 14.10 2.85 -0.35
C GLY A 74 13.64 1.39 -0.17
N ALA A 75 14.61 0.50 0.02
CA ALA A 75 14.35 -0.93 0.15
C ALA A 75 13.55 -1.29 1.42
N GLU A 76 13.74 -0.55 2.53
CA GLU A 76 13.02 -0.79 3.78
C GLU A 76 11.53 -0.44 3.61
N LEU A 77 11.24 0.66 2.91
CA LEU A 77 9.87 1.03 2.58
C LEU A 77 9.19 -0.02 1.69
N LEU A 78 9.89 -0.52 0.66
CA LEU A 78 9.34 -1.56 -0.22
C LEU A 78 9.11 -2.89 0.54
N ALA A 79 10.01 -3.25 1.45
CA ALA A 79 9.83 -4.42 2.30
C ALA A 79 8.61 -4.25 3.23
N TRP A 80 8.46 -3.08 3.84
CA TRP A 80 7.32 -2.75 4.70
C TRP A 80 5.99 -2.77 3.94
N PHE A 81 5.97 -2.26 2.70
CA PHE A 81 4.81 -2.32 1.83
C PHE A 81 4.44 -3.76 1.47
N ARG A 82 5.43 -4.58 1.04
CA ARG A 82 5.22 -5.98 0.68
C ARG A 82 4.69 -6.82 1.86
N ASP A 83 5.15 -6.54 3.08
CA ASP A 83 4.62 -7.18 4.30
C ASP A 83 3.15 -6.81 4.54
N GLY A 84 2.81 -5.52 4.47
CA GLY A 84 1.44 -5.05 4.64
C GLY A 84 0.51 -5.62 3.57
N HIS A 85 0.96 -5.63 2.31
CA HIS A 85 0.24 -6.21 1.18
C HIS A 85 -0.06 -7.70 1.36
N ARG A 86 0.92 -8.51 1.80
CA ARG A 86 0.72 -9.96 1.99
C ARG A 86 -0.32 -10.30 3.07
N ARG A 87 -0.61 -9.36 3.98
CA ARG A 87 -1.52 -9.55 5.11
C ARG A 87 -2.94 -9.01 4.86
N LEU A 88 -3.11 -8.24 3.78
CA LEU A 88 -4.40 -7.72 3.33
C LEU A 88 -5.22 -8.82 2.67
#